data_AF-A0A968HYR6-F1
#
_entry.id   AF-A0A968HYR6-F1
#
_cell.length_a   1.000
_cell.length_b   1.000
_cell.length_c   1.000
_cell.angle_alpha   90.00
_cell.angle_beta   90.00
_cell.angle_gamma   90.00
#
_symmetry.space_group_name_H-M   'P 1'
#
loop_
_entity.id
_entity.type
_entity.pdbx_description
1 polymer ?
#
loop_
_entity_poly.entity_id
_entity_poly.type
_entity_poly.pdbx_seq_one_letter_code
_entity_poly.pdbx_strand_id
1 'polypeptide(L)'
;MIANMSEVLVLGRKRDALEVVRALQDVGVVQLDPIEPTELPKAVLVGADAERKAKLERLVARAETALAAMNAQHLEPGSLRGVDVEAMLESVGHRADVLNQERTDLAAELGAIGNFGSLARASGNSAARSVRVVASQCWVLFRGQRRQGQTREEPQRCRDFL
;
A
#
# COMPACT_ATOMS: atom_id res chain seq x y z
N MET A 1 -22.72 6.88 -54.33
CA MET A 1 -22.00 6.37 -53.15
C MET A 1 -22.72 6.95 -51.94
N ILE A 2 -23.56 6.15 -51.27
CA ILE A 2 -24.38 6.62 -50.14
C ILE A 2 -23.52 6.45 -48.87
N ALA A 3 -23.38 7.52 -48.08
CA ALA A 3 -22.59 7.50 -46.86
C ALA A 3 -23.13 6.46 -45.86
N ASN A 4 -22.24 5.74 -45.19
CA ASN A 4 -22.62 4.77 -44.16
C ASN A 4 -23.14 5.53 -42.92
N MET A 5 -24.45 5.48 -42.68
CA MET A 5 -25.07 6.15 -41.53
C MET A 5 -24.91 5.28 -40.28
N SER A 6 -24.23 5.81 -39.26
CA SER A 6 -24.09 5.17 -37.95
C SER A 6 -25.24 5.59 -37.04
N GLU A 7 -26.00 4.62 -36.54
CA GLU A 7 -27.03 4.83 -35.53
C GLU A 7 -26.42 5.08 -34.15
N VAL A 8 -26.96 6.05 -33.40
CA VAL A 8 -26.46 6.43 -32.07
C VAL A 8 -27.64 6.52 -31.10
N LEU A 9 -27.62 5.72 -30.04
CA LEU A 9 -28.59 5.77 -28.96
C LEU A 9 -28.05 6.63 -27.80
N VAL A 10 -28.78 7.68 -27.43
CA VAL A 10 -28.43 8.55 -26.29
C VAL A 10 -29.46 8.40 -25.18
N LEU A 11 -28.98 8.06 -23.99
CA LEU A 11 -29.80 7.92 -22.79
C LEU A 11 -29.41 9.00 -21.78
N GLY A 12 -30.40 9.65 -21.18
CA GLY A 12 -30.17 10.74 -20.24
C GLY A 12 -31.38 11.03 -19.35
N ARG A 13 -31.25 12.03 -18.47
CA ARG A 13 -32.39 12.50 -17.66
C ARG A 13 -33.30 13.36 -18.51
N LYS A 14 -34.63 13.26 -18.31
CA LYS A 14 -35.63 14.03 -19.06
C LYS A 14 -35.38 15.55 -19.03
N ARG A 15 -34.87 16.07 -17.91
CA ARG A 15 -34.53 17.49 -17.76
C ARG A 15 -33.36 17.96 -18.64
N ASP A 16 -32.42 17.07 -18.93
CA ASP A 16 -31.20 17.38 -19.68
C ASP A 16 -31.42 17.08 -21.19
N ALA A 17 -32.53 16.43 -21.56
CA ALA A 17 -32.84 16.03 -22.93
C ALA A 17 -32.90 17.21 -23.91
N LEU A 18 -33.46 18.34 -23.49
CA LEU A 18 -33.58 19.52 -24.36
C LEU A 18 -32.22 20.17 -24.66
N GLU A 19 -31.28 20.10 -23.70
CA GLU A 19 -29.92 20.58 -23.85
C GLU A 19 -29.11 19.65 -24.78
N VAL A 20 -29.25 18.34 -24.61
CA VAL A 20 -28.62 17.33 -25.48
C VAL A 20 -29.12 17.45 -26.92
N VAL A 21 -30.42 17.64 -27.13
CA VAL A 21 -31.00 17.84 -28.47
C VAL A 21 -30.42 19.09 -29.14
N ARG A 22 -30.29 20.20 -28.40
CA ARG A 22 -29.66 21.42 -28.93
C ARG A 22 -28.20 21.19 -29.31
N ALA A 23 -27.42 20.57 -28.43
CA ALA A 23 -26.02 20.26 -28.71
C ALA A 23 -25.85 19.35 -29.95
N LEU A 24 -26.75 18.39 -30.15
CA LEU A 24 -26.76 17.52 -31.32
C LEU A 24 -27.18 18.25 -32.61
N GLN A 25 -28.14 19.19 -32.51
CA GLN A 25 -28.55 20.03 -33.63
C GLN A 25 -27.45 21.02 -34.05
N ASP A 26 -26.70 21.58 -33.10
CA ASP A 26 -25.57 22.48 -33.37
C ASP A 26 -24.45 21.78 -34.17
N VAL A 27 -24.29 20.47 -33.98
CA VAL A 27 -23.34 19.63 -34.74
C VAL A 27 -23.88 19.27 -36.14
N GLY A 28 -25.20 19.37 -36.37
CA GLY A 28 -25.80 19.39 -37.70
C GLY A 28 -25.98 18.05 -38.44
N VAL A 29 -25.84 16.90 -37.77
CA VAL A 29 -25.81 15.56 -38.44
C VAL A 29 -26.68 14.50 -37.76
N VAL A 30 -27.92 14.81 -37.38
CA VAL A 30 -28.76 13.79 -36.72
C VAL A 30 -30.25 13.89 -37.08
N GLN A 31 -30.80 12.81 -37.62
CA GLN A 31 -32.23 12.49 -37.49
C GLN A 31 -32.42 11.97 -36.07
N LEU A 32 -33.30 12.65 -35.31
CA LEU A 32 -33.60 12.30 -33.92
C LEU A 32 -34.97 11.63 -33.88
N ASP A 33 -34.99 10.33 -33.62
CA ASP A 33 -36.22 9.60 -33.37
C ASP A 33 -36.39 9.41 -31.86
N PRO A 34 -37.40 10.03 -31.23
CA PRO A 34 -37.64 9.87 -29.80
C PRO A 34 -38.17 8.45 -29.53
N ILE A 35 -37.41 7.67 -28.76
CA ILE A 35 -37.79 6.31 -28.35
C ILE A 35 -38.45 6.37 -26.97
N GLU A 36 -39.60 5.72 -26.81
CA GLU A 36 -40.26 5.60 -25.51
C GLU A 36 -39.53 4.57 -24.62
N PRO A 37 -39.46 4.79 -23.28
CA PRO A 37 -38.72 3.91 -22.37
C PRO A 37 -39.24 2.46 -22.33
N THR A 38 -40.46 2.21 -22.77
CA THR A 38 -41.06 0.87 -22.91
C THR A 38 -40.42 0.06 -24.03
N GLU A 39 -39.86 0.72 -25.04
CA GLU A 39 -39.25 0.11 -26.22
C GLU A 39 -37.74 -0.07 -26.08
N LEU A 40 -37.16 0.36 -24.96
CA LEU A 40 -35.73 0.14 -24.71
C LEU A 40 -35.47 -1.37 -24.63
N PRO A 41 -34.64 -1.93 -25.54
CA PRO A 41 -34.22 -3.30 -25.39
C PRO A 41 -33.51 -3.41 -24.04
N LYS A 42 -33.92 -4.37 -23.21
CA LYS A 42 -33.13 -4.75 -22.02
C LYS A 42 -31.79 -5.23 -22.55
N ALA A 43 -30.81 -4.33 -22.58
CA ALA A 43 -29.46 -4.60 -23.04
C ALA A 43 -28.76 -5.49 -22.01
N VAL A 44 -29.14 -6.75 -22.00
CA VAL A 44 -28.41 -7.80 -21.30
C VAL A 44 -27.20 -8.08 -22.19
N LEU A 45 -26.01 -7.74 -21.68
CA LEU A 45 -24.77 -8.11 -22.34
C LEU A 45 -24.67 -9.64 -22.30
N VAL A 46 -24.48 -10.27 -23.46
CA VAL A 46 -24.37 -11.73 -23.60
C VAL A 46 -23.09 -12.09 -24.35
N GLY A 47 -22.51 -13.25 -24.04
CA GLY A 47 -21.32 -13.75 -24.70
C GLY A 47 -20.11 -12.80 -24.57
N ALA A 48 -19.51 -12.46 -25.71
CA ALA A 48 -18.26 -11.69 -25.78
C ALA A 48 -18.32 -10.32 -25.07
N ASP A 49 -19.47 -9.65 -25.08
CA ASP A 49 -19.60 -8.35 -24.42
C ASP A 49 -19.71 -8.47 -22.91
N ALA A 50 -20.33 -9.55 -22.40
CA ALA A 50 -20.35 -9.86 -20.98
C ALA A 50 -18.95 -10.20 -20.46
N GLU A 51 -18.19 -10.98 -21.23
CA GLU A 51 -16.80 -11.30 -20.92
C GLU A 51 -15.90 -10.05 -20.96
N ARG A 52 -16.09 -9.19 -21.95
CA ARG A 52 -15.36 -7.93 -22.07
C ARG A 52 -15.66 -7.00 -20.89
N LYS A 53 -16.93 -6.90 -20.47
CA LYS A 53 -17.32 -6.19 -19.25
C LYS A 53 -16.62 -6.77 -18.03
N ALA A 54 -16.70 -8.08 -17.82
CA ALA A 54 -16.08 -8.74 -16.68
C ALA A 54 -14.55 -8.55 -16.65
N LYS A 55 -13.90 -8.56 -17.82
CA LYS A 55 -12.46 -8.25 -17.94
C LYS A 55 -12.17 -6.81 -17.53
N LEU A 56 -12.93 -5.84 -18.03
CA LEU A 56 -12.75 -4.43 -17.68
C LEU A 56 -12.99 -4.18 -16.19
N GLU A 57 -14.00 -4.82 -15.58
CA GLU A 57 -14.27 -4.72 -14.14
C GLU A 57 -13.09 -5.24 -13.31
N ARG A 58 -12.46 -6.36 -13.72
CA ARG A 58 -11.24 -6.86 -13.06
C ARG A 58 -10.08 -5.88 -13.16
N LEU A 59 -9.88 -5.25 -14.32
CA LEU A 59 -8.83 -4.26 -14.51
C LEU A 59 -9.06 -3.01 -13.64
N VAL A 60 -10.30 -2.54 -13.55
CA VAL A 60 -10.67 -1.42 -12.66
C VAL A 60 -10.41 -1.78 -11.20
N ALA A 61 -10.85 -2.95 -10.74
CA ALA A 61 -10.60 -3.40 -9.36
C ALA A 61 -9.09 -3.49 -9.05
N ARG A 62 -8.28 -3.96 -10.01
CA ARG A 62 -6.82 -3.99 -9.87
C ARG A 62 -6.22 -2.59 -9.80
N ALA A 63 -6.69 -1.67 -10.64
CA ALA A 63 -6.25 -0.28 -10.63
C ALA A 63 -6.60 0.41 -9.29
N GLU A 64 -7.83 0.24 -8.80
CA GLU A 64 -8.26 0.78 -7.50
C GLU A 64 -7.39 0.26 -6.35
N THR A 65 -7.09 -1.04 -6.35
CA THR A 65 -6.21 -1.66 -5.36
C THR A 65 -4.80 -1.06 -5.41
N ALA A 66 -4.23 -0.89 -6.61
CA ALA A 66 -2.92 -0.29 -6.78
C ALA A 66 -2.89 1.19 -6.34
N LEU A 67 -3.95 1.96 -6.64
CA LEU A 67 -4.06 3.35 -6.21
C LEU A 67 -4.18 3.47 -4.69
N ALA A 68 -4.94 2.57 -4.05
CA ALA A 68 -5.04 2.49 -2.60
C ALA A 68 -3.68 2.19 -1.95
N ALA A 69 -2.90 1.26 -2.51
CA ALA A 69 -1.54 0.96 -2.03
C ALA A 69 -0.61 2.19 -2.13
N MET A 70 -0.78 3.02 -3.17
CA MET A 70 0.00 4.24 -3.39
C MET A 70 -0.54 5.47 -2.65
N ASN A 71 -1.69 5.39 -1.97
CA ASN A 71 -2.39 6.54 -1.37
C ASN A 71 -2.64 7.70 -2.35
N ALA A 72 -2.82 7.39 -3.65
CA ALA A 72 -3.07 8.40 -4.67
C ALA A 72 -4.57 8.72 -4.73
N GLN A 73 -4.99 9.83 -4.11
CA GLN A 73 -6.40 10.21 -3.99
C GLN A 73 -6.85 11.29 -4.99
N HIS A 74 -5.92 11.90 -5.72
CA HIS A 74 -6.20 12.89 -6.76
C HIS A 74 -5.40 12.56 -8.01
N LEU A 75 -6.12 12.20 -9.06
CA LEU A 75 -5.55 11.94 -10.37
C LEU A 75 -6.30 12.78 -11.39
N GLU A 76 -5.55 13.50 -12.21
CA GLU A 76 -6.10 14.17 -13.37
C GLU A 76 -6.45 13.13 -14.45
N PRO A 77 -7.63 13.22 -15.08
CA PRO A 77 -8.03 12.28 -16.11
C PRO A 77 -7.10 12.38 -17.33
N GLY A 78 -6.31 11.34 -17.55
CA GLY A 78 -5.45 11.18 -18.73
C GLY A 78 -6.07 10.27 -19.79
N SER A 79 -5.74 10.49 -21.07
CA SER A 79 -6.18 9.62 -22.16
C SER A 79 -5.23 8.44 -22.34
N LEU A 80 -5.74 7.21 -22.28
CA LEU A 80 -4.97 5.96 -22.42
C LEU A 80 -5.08 5.37 -23.83
N ARG A 81 -4.96 6.19 -24.89
CA ARG A 81 -5.10 5.70 -26.27
C ARG A 81 -3.87 4.91 -26.72
N GLY A 82 -4.11 3.69 -27.21
CA GLY A 82 -3.08 2.87 -27.86
C GLY A 82 -2.11 2.14 -26.92
N VAL A 83 -2.41 2.09 -25.62
CA VAL A 83 -1.55 1.44 -24.63
C VAL A 83 -2.19 0.15 -24.13
N ASP A 84 -1.36 -0.88 -23.94
CA ASP A 84 -1.78 -2.10 -23.26
C ASP A 84 -1.92 -1.84 -21.75
N VAL A 85 -3.16 -1.50 -21.37
CA VAL A 85 -3.52 -1.15 -19.99
C VAL A 85 -3.33 -2.34 -19.05
N GLU A 86 -3.53 -3.57 -19.53
CA GLU A 86 -3.41 -4.77 -18.71
C GLU A 86 -1.95 -5.05 -18.32
N ALA A 87 -1.04 -5.01 -19.29
CA ALA A 87 0.39 -5.15 -19.02
C ALA A 87 0.94 -4.03 -18.12
N MET A 88 0.44 -2.80 -18.29
CA MET A 88 0.82 -1.67 -17.45
C MET A 88 0.34 -1.83 -16.01
N LEU A 89 -0.93 -2.20 -15.80
CA LEU A 89 -1.50 -2.44 -14.47
C LEU A 89 -0.83 -3.62 -13.77
N GLU A 90 -0.63 -4.73 -14.51
CA GLU A 90 0.50 -5.67 -14.38
C GLU A 90 1.69 -5.20 -13.56
N SER A 91 2.49 -4.39 -14.26
CA SER A 91 3.81 -4.00 -13.82
C SER A 91 3.76 -3.00 -12.68
N VAL A 92 2.79 -2.08 -12.68
CA VAL A 92 2.63 -1.07 -11.64
C VAL A 92 2.07 -1.69 -10.37
N GLY A 93 1.05 -2.53 -10.50
CA GLY A 93 0.43 -3.26 -9.41
C GLY A 93 1.43 -4.14 -8.68
N HIS A 94 2.24 -4.93 -9.41
CA HIS A 94 3.27 -5.75 -8.78
C HIS A 94 4.30 -4.93 -7.99
N ARG A 95 4.75 -3.79 -8.54
CA ARG A 95 5.67 -2.88 -7.83
C ARG A 95 5.03 -2.27 -6.59
N ALA A 96 3.76 -1.88 -6.66
CA ALA A 96 3.03 -1.35 -5.52
C ALA A 96 2.87 -2.40 -4.41
N ASP A 97 2.58 -3.66 -4.78
CA ASP A 97 2.44 -4.77 -3.84
C ASP A 97 3.75 -5.06 -3.10
N VAL A 98 4.88 -5.12 -3.83
CA VAL A 98 6.22 -5.32 -3.24
C VAL A 98 6.56 -4.20 -2.27
N LEU A 99 6.38 -2.94 -2.68
CA LEU A 99 6.66 -1.78 -1.83
C LEU A 99 5.77 -1.75 -0.59
N ASN A 100 4.50 -2.17 -0.71
CA ASN A 100 3.60 -2.20 0.43
C ASN A 100 4.02 -3.29 1.44
N GLN A 101 4.45 -4.46 0.95
CA GLN A 101 4.97 -5.53 1.79
C GLN A 101 6.24 -5.08 2.55
N GLU A 102 7.20 -4.47 1.85
CA GLU A 102 8.41 -3.93 2.48
C GLU A 102 8.07 -2.88 3.54
N ARG A 103 7.07 -2.02 3.27
CA ARG A 103 6.60 -1.04 4.27
C ARG A 103 5.98 -1.70 5.49
N THR A 104 5.18 -2.75 5.33
CA THR A 104 4.60 -3.47 6.47
C THR A 104 5.66 -4.18 7.29
N ASP A 105 6.65 -4.77 6.63
CA ASP A 105 7.75 -5.48 7.29
C ASP A 105 8.62 -4.49 8.09
N LEU A 106 9.01 -3.37 7.47
CA LEU A 106 9.74 -2.30 8.14
C LEU A 106 8.94 -1.68 9.30
N ALA A 107 7.62 -1.51 9.15
CA ALA A 107 6.78 -1.02 10.24
C ALA A 107 6.72 -2.00 11.42
N ALA A 108 6.66 -3.31 11.13
CA ALA A 108 6.71 -4.35 12.15
C ALA A 108 8.07 -4.39 12.86
N GLU A 109 9.18 -4.28 12.11
CA GLU A 109 10.53 -4.20 12.68
C GLU A 109 10.70 -2.97 13.56
N LEU A 110 10.29 -1.79 13.10
CA LEU A 110 10.34 -0.56 13.89
C LEU A 110 9.46 -0.65 15.15
N GLY A 111 8.29 -1.29 15.05
CA GLY A 111 7.43 -1.58 16.19
C GLY A 111 8.12 -2.50 17.21
N ALA A 112 8.79 -3.55 16.74
CA ALA A 112 9.58 -4.44 17.58
C ALA A 112 10.75 -3.71 18.25
N ILE A 113 11.49 -2.88 17.50
CA ILE A 113 12.58 -2.05 18.05
C ILE A 113 12.05 -1.05 19.08
N GLY A 114 10.89 -0.44 18.85
CA GLY A 114 10.25 0.45 19.81
C GLY A 114 9.90 -0.27 21.11
N ASN A 115 9.29 -1.45 21.02
CA ASN A 115 8.83 -2.23 22.16
C ASN A 115 9.99 -2.86 22.95
N PHE A 116 10.99 -3.41 22.26
CA PHE A 116 12.10 -4.15 22.89
C PHE A 116 13.36 -3.32 23.08
N GLY A 117 13.54 -2.21 22.36
CA GLY A 117 14.73 -1.36 22.46
C GLY A 117 14.83 -0.59 23.77
N SER A 118 13.71 -0.28 24.43
CA SER A 118 13.72 0.28 25.78
C SER A 118 14.10 -0.77 26.83
N LEU A 119 13.61 -1.99 26.70
CA LEU A 119 13.93 -3.14 27.55
C LEU A 119 15.39 -3.59 27.41
N ALA A 120 15.90 -3.68 26.18
CA ALA A 120 17.30 -4.05 25.90
C ALA A 120 18.29 -2.98 26.39
N ARG A 121 17.94 -1.69 26.28
CA ARG A 121 18.76 -0.60 26.87
C ARG A 121 18.71 -0.61 28.39
N ALA A 122 17.55 -0.90 28.99
CA ALA A 122 17.40 -1.01 30.43
C ALA A 122 18.18 -2.21 31.00
N SER A 123 18.14 -3.37 30.35
CA SER A 123 18.87 -4.57 30.77
C SER A 123 20.39 -4.46 30.53
N GLY A 124 20.80 -3.84 29.42
CA GLY A 124 22.22 -3.56 29.16
C GLY A 124 22.82 -2.58 30.18
N ASN A 125 22.05 -1.55 30.57
CA ASN A 125 22.51 -0.57 31.56
C ASN A 125 22.55 -1.15 32.98
N SER A 126 21.61 -2.03 33.35
CA SER A 126 21.63 -2.71 34.66
C SER A 126 22.72 -3.77 34.75
N ALA A 127 23.00 -4.51 33.67
CA ALA A 127 24.14 -5.43 33.59
C ALA A 127 25.49 -4.68 33.64
N ALA A 128 25.62 -3.53 32.97
CA ALA A 128 26.81 -2.69 33.08
C ALA A 128 27.00 -2.11 34.50
N ARG A 129 25.90 -1.83 35.21
CA ARG A 129 25.93 -1.32 36.59
C ARG A 129 26.32 -2.42 37.58
N SER A 130 25.82 -3.63 37.44
CA SER A 130 26.16 -4.76 38.32
C SER A 130 27.63 -5.16 38.19
N VAL A 131 28.16 -5.23 36.96
CA VAL A 131 29.60 -5.50 36.73
C VAL A 131 30.49 -4.44 37.38
N ARG A 132 30.12 -3.16 37.31
CA ARG A 132 30.89 -2.07 37.92
C ARG A 132 30.84 -2.10 39.46
N VAL A 133 29.72 -2.49 40.06
CA VAL A 133 29.58 -2.64 41.52
C VAL A 133 30.41 -3.83 42.03
N VAL A 134 30.38 -4.97 41.34
CA VAL A 134 31.18 -6.14 41.69
C VAL A 134 32.68 -5.84 41.58
N ALA A 135 33.11 -5.16 40.50
CA ALA A 135 34.50 -4.74 40.34
C ALA A 135 34.95 -3.76 41.44
N SER A 136 34.09 -2.82 41.85
CA SER A 136 34.38 -1.89 42.95
C SER A 136 34.47 -2.59 44.30
N GLN A 137 33.58 -3.53 44.62
CA GLN A 137 33.63 -4.29 45.88
C GLN A 137 34.87 -5.19 45.95
N CYS A 138 35.23 -5.83 44.84
CA CYS A 138 36.44 -6.65 44.74
C CYS A 138 37.70 -5.79 44.96
N TRP A 139 37.75 -4.58 44.41
CA TRP A 139 38.87 -3.64 44.61
C TRP A 139 38.98 -3.13 46.05
N VAL A 140 37.85 -2.85 46.73
CA VAL A 140 37.83 -2.43 48.14
C VAL A 140 38.30 -3.57 49.07
N LEU A 141 37.86 -4.80 48.82
CA LEU A 141 38.33 -6.00 49.54
C LEU A 141 39.84 -6.24 49.33
N PHE A 142 40.34 -6.10 48.10
CA PHE A 142 41.76 -6.26 47.77
C PHE A 142 42.65 -5.19 48.43
N ARG A 143 42.17 -3.94 48.51
CA ARG A 143 42.88 -2.86 49.22
C ARG A 143 42.87 -3.03 50.73
N GLY A 144 41.81 -3.62 51.30
CA GLY A 144 41.71 -3.98 52.71
C GLY A 144 42.70 -5.07 53.13
N GLN A 145 42.84 -6.13 52.32
CA GLN A 145 43.77 -7.23 52.60
C GLN A 145 45.24 -6.82 52.50
N ARG A 146 45.61 -5.93 51.57
CA ARG A 146 46.99 -5.40 51.51
C ARG A 146 47.44 -4.63 52.75
N ARG A 147 46.51 -4.08 53.55
CA ARG A 147 46.86 -3.40 54.81
C ARG A 147 47.08 -4.35 55.98
N GLN A 148 46.66 -5.62 55.88
CA GLN A 148 46.74 -6.60 56.97
C GLN A 148 47.91 -7.58 56.84
N GLY A 149 48.82 -7.41 55.87
CA GLY A 149 50.08 -8.16 55.83
C GLY A 149 49.95 -9.68 55.63
N GLN A 150 48.82 -10.17 55.13
CA GLN A 150 48.67 -11.58 54.74
C GLN A 150 49.07 -11.76 53.28
N THR A 151 50.29 -12.24 53.06
CA THR A 151 50.70 -12.84 51.79
C THR A 151 50.37 -14.33 51.78
N ARG A 152 49.75 -14.77 50.69
CA ARG A 152 49.43 -16.15 50.25
C ARG A 152 48.01 -16.63 50.56
N GLU A 153 47.11 -16.32 49.64
CA GLU A 153 46.43 -17.34 48.82
C GLU A 153 45.74 -16.66 47.62
N GLU A 154 45.94 -17.25 46.44
CA GLU A 154 45.44 -16.78 45.15
C GLU A 154 43.91 -16.94 45.06
N PRO A 155 43.12 -15.92 44.68
CA PRO A 155 41.68 -16.08 44.63
C PRO A 155 41.24 -16.68 43.29
N GLN A 156 41.11 -18.00 43.23
CA GLN A 156 40.42 -18.72 42.16
C GLN A 156 38.93 -18.30 42.00
N ARG A 157 38.35 -17.62 43.00
CA ARG A 157 36.93 -17.21 43.02
C ARG A 157 36.51 -16.11 42.04
N CYS A 158 37.43 -15.42 41.36
CA CYS A 158 37.06 -14.41 40.37
C CYS A 158 36.92 -14.96 38.94
N ARG A 159 37.30 -16.22 38.70
CA ARG A 159 37.26 -16.81 37.34
C ARG A 159 35.92 -17.44 36.98
N ASP A 160 35.07 -17.73 37.96
CA ASP A 160 33.77 -18.40 37.75
C ASP A 160 32.61 -17.44 37.44
N PHE A 161 32.88 -16.14 37.23
CA PHE A 161 31.85 -15.10 37.05
C PHE A 161 31.99 -14.27 35.75
N LEU A 162 32.88 -14.65 34.83
CA LEU A 162 32.93 -14.16 33.45
C LEU A 162 32.44 -15.25 32.50
#